data_AF-A0A2D6MXD4-F1
#
_entry.id   AF-A0A2D6MXD4-F1
#
_cell.length_a   1.000
_cell.length_b   1.000
_cell.length_c   1.000
_cell.angle_alpha   90.00
_cell.angle_beta   90.00
_cell.angle_gamma   90.00
#
_symmetry.space_group_name_H-M   'P 1'
#
loop_
_entity.id
_entity.type
_entity.pdbx_description
1 polymer ?
#
loop_
_entity_poly.entity_id
_entity_poly.type
_entity_poly.pdbx_seq_one_letter_code
_entity_poly.pdbx_strand_id
1 'polypeptide(L)'
;MRTIKARLSSNLGVVAARMGRFPQSREAFQQALALFDELGKPQEVALQHGNLGSVCRDTGEYRQAIDSYHRAEEMLIELSGDGG
;
A
#
# COMPACT_ATOMS: atom_id res chain seq x y z
N MET A 1 -7.32 -18.76 -3.33
CA MET A 1 -7.26 -18.39 -1.89
C MET A 1 -6.35 -17.19 -1.63
N ARG A 2 -5.10 -17.15 -2.14
CA ARG A 2 -4.15 -16.02 -1.92
C ARG A 2 -4.66 -14.64 -2.37
N THR A 3 -5.30 -14.52 -3.53
CA THR A 3 -5.85 -13.23 -4.02
C THR A 3 -6.96 -12.68 -3.13
N ILE A 4 -7.84 -13.54 -2.61
CA ILE A 4 -8.90 -13.14 -1.67
C ILE A 4 -8.26 -12.67 -0.35
N LYS A 5 -7.27 -13.42 0.16
CA LYS A 5 -6.52 -13.04 1.36
C LYS A 5 -5.85 -11.66 1.21
N ALA A 6 -5.19 -11.40 0.08
CA ALA A 6 -4.54 -10.11 -0.20
C ALA A 6 -5.54 -8.94 -0.15
N ARG A 7 -6.68 -9.08 -0.84
CA ARG A 7 -7.75 -8.07 -0.83
C ARG A 7 -8.37 -7.87 0.55
N LEU A 8 -8.59 -8.95 1.30
CA LEU A 8 -9.10 -8.85 2.66
C LEU A 8 -8.12 -8.13 3.59
N SER A 9 -6.81 -8.43 3.51
CA SER A 9 -5.77 -7.71 4.26
C SER A 9 -5.75 -6.22 3.89
N SER A 10 -5.83 -5.86 2.61
CA SER A 10 -5.93 -4.46 2.17
C SER A 10 -7.16 -3.76 2.78
N ASN A 11 -8.34 -4.38 2.70
CA ASN A 11 -9.57 -3.81 3.26
C ASN A 11 -9.51 -3.66 4.78
N LEU A 12 -8.92 -4.64 5.49
CA LEU A 12 -8.68 -4.55 6.93
C LEU A 12 -7.75 -3.38 7.26
N GLY A 13 -6.71 -3.16 6.46
CA GLY A 13 -5.81 -2.02 6.60
C GLY A 13 -6.54 -0.69 6.50
N VAL A 14 -7.43 -0.54 5.52
CA VAL A 14 -8.25 0.68 5.34
C VAL A 14 -9.16 0.92 6.53
N VAL A 15 -9.87 -0.13 7.00
CA VAL A 15 -10.76 0.00 8.16
C VAL A 15 -9.98 0.33 9.43
N ALA A 16 -8.84 -0.32 9.66
CA ALA A 16 -7.98 -0.04 10.81
C ALA A 16 -7.47 1.41 10.79
N ALA A 17 -7.04 1.94 9.62
CA ALA A 17 -6.62 3.34 9.49
C ALA A 17 -7.75 4.31 9.88
N ARG A 18 -8.96 4.07 9.37
CA ARG A 18 -10.15 4.88 9.69
C ARG A 18 -10.52 4.86 11.17
N MET A 19 -10.17 3.79 11.89
CA MET A 19 -10.35 3.66 13.33
C MET A 19 -9.19 4.26 14.15
N GLY A 20 -8.18 4.85 13.51
CA GLY A 20 -6.96 5.34 14.17
C GLY A 20 -6.04 4.21 14.65
N ARG A 21 -6.28 2.96 14.23
CA ARG A 21 -5.49 1.77 14.58
C ARG A 21 -4.33 1.63 13.60
N PHE A 22 -3.42 2.60 13.63
CA PHE A 22 -2.35 2.72 12.65
C PHE A 22 -1.37 1.54 12.64
N PRO A 23 -0.91 0.97 13.78
CA PRO A 23 -0.04 -0.20 13.75
C PRO A 23 -0.66 -1.40 13.05
N GLN A 24 -1.93 -1.71 13.35
CA GLN A 24 -2.68 -2.80 12.71
C GLN A 24 -2.92 -2.51 11.22
N SER A 25 -3.14 -1.24 10.87
CA SER A 25 -3.29 -0.81 9.48
C SER A 25 -2.01 -1.06 8.67
N ARG A 26 -0.85 -0.67 9.21
CA ARG A 26 0.47 -0.91 8.60
C ARG A 26 0.72 -2.39 8.38
N GLU A 27 0.48 -3.22 9.39
CA GLU A 27 0.66 -4.67 9.28
C GLU A 27 -0.22 -5.26 8.18
N ALA A 28 -1.50 -4.88 8.15
CA ALA A 28 -2.45 -5.38 7.16
C ALA A 28 -2.08 -4.98 5.73
N PHE A 29 -1.64 -3.73 5.51
CA PHE A 29 -1.16 -3.29 4.20
C PHE A 29 0.16 -3.97 3.80
N GLN A 30 1.10 -4.19 4.73
CA GLN A 30 2.34 -4.93 4.45
C GLN A 30 2.07 -6.39 4.07
N GLN A 31 1.12 -7.05 4.74
CA GLN A 31 0.68 -8.40 4.37
C GLN A 31 0.05 -8.43 2.97
N ALA A 32 -0.82 -7.45 2.65
CA ALA A 32 -1.42 -7.34 1.34
C ALA A 32 -0.35 -7.11 0.26
N LEU A 33 0.62 -6.23 0.53
CA LEU A 33 1.74 -5.91 -0.35
C LEU A 33 2.55 -7.16 -0.69
N ALA A 34 2.99 -7.92 0.31
CA ALA A 34 3.74 -9.16 0.09
C ALA A 34 2.96 -10.17 -0.75
N LEU A 35 1.66 -10.33 -0.49
CA LEU A 35 0.81 -11.24 -1.26
C LEU A 35 0.59 -10.76 -2.71
N PHE A 36 0.44 -9.47 -2.94
CA PHE A 36 0.29 -8.94 -4.31
C PHE A 36 1.58 -9.02 -5.11
N ASP A 37 2.72 -8.87 -4.45
CA ASP A 37 4.04 -9.08 -5.05
C ASP A 37 4.21 -10.54 -5.50
N GLU A 38 3.96 -11.50 -4.60
CA GLU A 38 3.96 -12.95 -4.93
C GLU A 38 2.99 -13.32 -6.06
N LEU A 39 1.89 -12.59 -6.20
CA LEU A 39 0.87 -12.82 -7.23
C LEU A 39 1.16 -12.11 -8.56
N GLY A 40 2.26 -11.35 -8.66
CA GLY A 40 2.60 -10.58 -9.86
C GLY A 40 1.54 -9.52 -10.18
N LYS A 41 1.05 -8.80 -9.17
CA LYS A 41 0.03 -7.73 -9.30
C LYS A 41 0.64 -6.37 -8.98
N PRO A 42 1.50 -5.83 -9.87
CA PRO A 42 2.28 -4.62 -9.57
C PRO A 42 1.41 -3.36 -9.35
N GLN A 43 0.25 -3.26 -10.01
CA GLN A 43 -0.72 -2.19 -9.76
C GLN A 43 -1.24 -2.21 -8.32
N GLU A 44 -1.49 -3.41 -7.78
CA GLU A 44 -1.98 -3.58 -6.41
C GLU A 44 -0.85 -3.32 -5.40
N VAL A 45 0.40 -3.65 -5.74
CA VAL A 45 1.59 -3.32 -4.94
C VAL A 45 1.76 -1.80 -4.83
N ALA A 46 1.69 -1.07 -5.96
CA ALA A 46 1.74 0.38 -5.96
C ALA A 46 0.63 1.00 -5.09
N LEU A 47 -0.59 0.46 -5.19
CA LEU A 47 -1.70 0.89 -4.33
C LEU A 47 -1.40 0.68 -2.83
N GLN A 48 -0.79 -0.44 -2.45
CA GLN A 48 -0.42 -0.68 -1.04
C GLN A 48 0.66 0.29 -0.54
N HIS A 49 1.60 0.70 -1.39
CA HIS A 49 2.54 1.77 -1.06
C HIS A 49 1.83 3.10 -0.80
N GLY A 50 0.87 3.49 -1.64
CA GLY A 50 0.05 4.69 -1.40
C GLY A 50 -0.79 4.61 -0.12
N ASN A 51 -1.32 3.44 0.20
CA ASN A 51 -2.03 3.20 1.45
C ASN A 51 -1.11 3.35 2.67
N LEU A 52 0.10 2.79 2.63
CA LEU A 52 1.11 2.96 3.68
C LEU A 52 1.53 4.43 3.82
N GLY A 53 1.70 5.15 2.70
CA GLY A 53 1.97 6.59 2.71
C GLY A 53 0.86 7.39 3.40
N SER A 54 -0.39 6.99 3.20
CA SER A 54 -1.54 7.61 3.89
C SER A 54 -1.53 7.36 5.39
N VAL A 55 -1.15 6.15 5.82
CA VAL A 55 -0.97 5.88 7.25
C VAL A 55 0.14 6.72 7.85
N CYS A 56 1.30 6.82 7.18
CA CYS A 56 2.41 7.67 7.62
C CYS A 56 2.01 9.16 7.70
N ARG A 57 1.20 9.65 6.77
CA ARG A 57 0.67 11.02 6.82
C ARG A 57 -0.22 11.22 8.04
N ASP A 58 -1.10 10.27 8.30
CA ASP A 58 -2.08 10.35 9.40
C ASP A 58 -1.41 10.20 10.78
N THR A 59 -0.22 9.60 10.87
CA THR A 59 0.61 9.52 12.08
C THR A 59 1.64 10.65 12.23
N GLY A 60 1.74 11.56 11.26
CA GLY A 60 2.70 12.67 11.27
C GLY A 60 4.10 12.32 10.76
N GLU A 61 4.31 11.10 10.25
CA GLU A 61 5.56 10.63 9.63
C GLU A 61 5.68 11.13 8.17
N TYR A 62 5.60 12.45 7.97
CA TYR A 62 5.43 13.04 6.64
C TYR A 62 6.53 12.70 5.64
N ARG A 63 7.79 12.57 6.08
CA ARG A 63 8.90 12.17 5.19
C ARG A 63 8.69 10.76 4.63
N GLN A 64 8.30 9.81 5.49
CA GLN A 64 8.01 8.44 5.05
C GLN A 64 6.76 8.39 4.16
N ALA A 65 5.79 9.27 4.40
CA ALA A 65 4.61 9.39 3.56
C ALA A 65 4.98 9.79 2.13
N ILE A 66 5.82 10.83 1.98
CA ILE A 66 6.33 11.30 0.69
C ILE A 66 7.10 10.18 -0.03
N ASP A 67 8.03 9.52 0.66
CA ASP A 67 8.81 8.42 0.08
C ASP A 67 7.90 7.28 -0.41
N SER A 68 6.85 6.94 0.36
CA SER A 68 5.90 5.90 0.01
C SER A 68 5.03 6.28 -1.19
N TYR A 69 4.61 7.55 -1.29
CA TYR A 69 3.84 8.04 -2.43
C TYR A 69 4.67 8.10 -3.71
N HIS A 70 5.91 8.58 -3.65
CA HIS A 70 6.80 8.58 -4.81
C HIS A 70 7.09 7.16 -5.29
N ARG A 71 7.26 6.20 -4.38
CA ARG A 71 7.44 4.81 -4.79
C ARG A 71 6.22 4.26 -5.52
N ALA A 72 5.01 4.58 -5.05
CA ALA A 72 3.78 4.20 -5.74
C ALA A 72 3.66 4.85 -7.13
N GLU A 73 3.99 6.13 -7.23
CA GLU A 73 3.98 6.90 -8.47
C GLU A 73 4.99 6.35 -9.50
N GLU A 74 6.24 6.12 -9.11
CA GLU A 74 7.28 5.54 -9.95
C GLU A 74 6.85 4.19 -10.53
N MET A 75 6.30 3.31 -9.70
CA MET A 75 5.78 2.01 -10.16
C MET A 75 4.61 2.18 -11.14
N LEU A 76 3.72 3.14 -10.92
CA LEU A 76 2.62 3.39 -11.85
C LEU A 76 3.12 3.93 -13.19
N ILE A 77 4.12 4.81 -13.20
CA ILE A 77 4.75 5.31 -14.42
C ILE A 77 5.38 4.16 -15.22
N GLU A 78 6.17 3.32 -14.55
CA GLU A 78 6.77 2.11 -15.15
C GLU A 78 5.71 1.20 -15.79
N LEU A 79 4.57 1.03 -15.11
CA LEU A 79 3.45 0.22 -15.62
C LEU A 79 2.69 0.85 -16.78
N SER A 80 2.68 2.19 -16.86
CA SER A 80 1.98 2.95 -17.89
C SER A 80 2.77 2.97 -19.21
N GLY A 81 4.04 2.59 -19.19
CA GLY A 81 4.96 2.77 -20.31
C GLY A 81 5.35 4.23 -20.55
N ASP A 82 4.98 5.12 -19.63
CA ASP A 82 5.21 6.58 -19.69
C ASP A 82 6.55 6.95 -19.01
N GLY A 83 7.43 5.96 -18.85
CA GLY A 83 8.80 6.14 -18.37
C GLY A 83 9.70 6.66 -19.49
N GLY A 84 9.50 7.90 -19.92
CA GLY A 84 10.30 8.58 -20.96
C GLY A 84 9.92 10.02 -21.18
#